data_AF-A0A970KIT9-F1
#
_entry.id   AF-A0A970KIT9-F1
#
_cell.length_a   1.000
_cell.length_b   1.000
_cell.length_c   1.000
_cell.angle_alpha   90.00
_cell.angle_beta   90.00
_cell.angle_gamma   90.00
#
_symmetry.space_group_name_H-M   'P 1'
#
loop_
_entity.id
_entity.type
_entity.pdbx_description
1 polymer ?
#
loop_
_entity_poly.entity_id
_entity_poly.type
_entity_poly.pdbx_seq_one_letter_code
_entity_poly.pdbx_strand_id
1 'polypeptide(L)'
;MSDQHTTEAADIAVAAFQLPSGDGWLQATLATPAAGGVARCALLLCPPLVEERKAAQRAMVESSRWLAAQVPCVVLRIDYRGCGDSSGDFADYTVGDWLADIATAAAWLGERFPDLPQVFFGIRAGALLALQPSATPATAYLLWEPVTGADFIRQLLQRRMVNDMVAYGRAQVSRKDIEATLRGGGSVDLDGYTFTGSHYAQLEASTFPQVALPMLALATGTDTRTVEALQKQSPSTTIRTIRLAPFWNSVGHVATTDLAVASAGWLQAGFPELRNISSAPRIPAPVDFTEAPVALPCGREQIRGVLHRPATASPKEAFLFLGGWSGDRQGPHRLFLDMARRLACQGALCLRLDYRGRGESDGEIATAGIGTMIDDADAAVVWLKEQLPPGTPLTLIAICSGCKVAIGTATRHPAIGRLVLWSAEVMGSLRAPGTNLRKTLGALRAYAKKLLLRQTWKKLFTGRVQTGMVGKALVRHETRSADEARAEDRLLEAFGRYKGSIRFIYGGSDPDAATAAAAYRRYCRRHRIGFVLDVIPHAGHSYYGAGWRNELMERTLAWLASSDESAAPVERMSK
;
A
#
# COMPACT_ATOMS: atom_id res chain seq x y z
N MET A 1 -10.12 21.17 34.69
CA MET A 1 -10.10 22.03 33.49
C MET A 1 -8.84 21.65 32.73
N SER A 2 -8.95 20.78 31.74
CA SER A 2 -7.84 20.39 30.88
C SER A 2 -8.07 21.08 29.54
N ASP A 3 -7.25 22.07 29.23
CA ASP A 3 -7.34 22.77 27.96
C ASP A 3 -7.01 21.79 26.83
N GLN A 4 -8.04 21.46 26.06
CA GLN A 4 -7.91 20.87 24.75
C GLN A 4 -7.27 21.94 23.85
N HIS A 5 -5.96 21.86 23.64
CA HIS A 5 -5.33 22.47 22.47
C HIS A 5 -5.82 21.73 21.22
N THR A 6 -7.03 22.07 20.78
CA THR A 6 -7.42 21.95 19.38
C THR A 6 -6.65 23.03 18.63
N THR A 7 -5.45 22.69 18.20
CA THR A 7 -4.78 23.46 17.14
C THR A 7 -5.69 23.34 15.92
N GLU A 8 -6.37 24.43 15.54
CA GLU A 8 -7.01 24.52 14.23
C GLU A 8 -5.96 24.10 13.20
N ALA A 9 -6.17 22.94 12.57
CA ALA A 9 -5.26 22.46 11.56
C ALA A 9 -5.23 23.50 10.44
N ALA A 10 -4.07 24.11 10.20
CA ALA A 10 -3.88 24.99 9.06
C ALA A 10 -4.37 24.27 7.79
N ASP A 11 -5.23 24.92 7.01
CA ASP A 11 -5.72 24.34 5.76
C ASP A 11 -4.53 23.96 4.88
N ILE A 12 -4.54 22.73 4.34
CA ILE A 12 -3.55 22.24 3.39
C ILE A 12 -4.21 22.00 2.04
N ALA A 13 -3.52 22.35 0.97
CA ALA A 13 -3.94 21.98 -0.37
C ALA A 13 -3.19 20.71 -0.79
N VAL A 14 -3.94 19.73 -1.31
CA VAL A 14 -3.38 18.47 -1.83
C VAL A 14 -3.81 18.32 -3.28
N ALA A 15 -2.84 18.12 -4.17
CA ALA A 15 -3.08 17.92 -5.60
C ALA A 15 -2.27 16.73 -6.11
N ALA A 16 -2.95 15.82 -6.81
CA ALA A 16 -2.34 14.66 -7.45
C ALA A 16 -2.34 14.84 -8.98
N PHE A 17 -1.24 14.47 -9.63
CA PHE A 17 -1.01 14.67 -11.07
C PHE A 17 0.08 13.72 -11.56
N GLN A 18 0.30 13.70 -12.87
CA GLN A 18 1.34 12.89 -13.51
C GLN A 18 2.46 13.78 -14.02
N LEU A 19 3.71 13.35 -13.86
CA LEU A 19 4.91 14.01 -14.36
C LEU A 19 5.56 13.15 -15.45
N PRO A 20 5.73 13.65 -16.69
CA PRO A 20 6.51 12.93 -17.70
C PRO A 20 7.92 12.63 -17.18
N SER A 21 8.39 11.40 -17.34
CA SER A 21 9.75 10.99 -16.98
C SER A 21 10.21 9.89 -17.95
N GLY A 22 11.29 10.15 -18.69
CA GLY A 22 11.78 9.22 -19.72
C GLY A 22 10.70 8.83 -20.73
N ASP A 23 10.44 7.52 -20.82
CA ASP A 23 9.44 6.89 -21.69
C ASP A 23 8.04 6.77 -21.07
N GLY A 24 7.85 7.29 -19.86
CA GLY A 24 6.63 7.11 -19.08
C GLY A 24 6.31 8.32 -18.22
N TRP A 25 5.70 8.08 -17.06
CA TRP A 25 5.30 9.12 -16.14
C TRP A 25 5.32 8.66 -14.68
N LEU A 26 5.54 9.64 -13.80
CA LEU A 26 5.50 9.49 -12.34
C LEU A 26 4.14 9.93 -11.82
N GLN A 27 3.50 9.10 -10.99
CA GLN A 27 2.42 9.58 -10.16
C GLN A 27 3.02 10.50 -9.08
N ALA A 28 2.55 11.74 -9.03
CA ALA A 28 2.95 12.74 -8.07
C ALA A 28 1.79 13.17 -7.19
N THR A 29 2.08 13.54 -5.94
CA THR A 29 1.14 14.22 -5.04
C THR A 29 1.85 15.34 -4.32
N LEU A 30 1.39 16.57 -4.53
CA LEU A 30 1.89 17.77 -3.87
C LEU A 30 0.99 18.13 -2.69
N ALA A 31 1.58 18.27 -1.52
CA ALA A 31 0.97 18.92 -0.38
C ALA A 31 1.60 20.31 -0.20
N THR A 32 0.78 21.35 -0.09
CA THR A 32 1.23 22.72 0.21
C THR A 32 0.45 23.27 1.40
N PRO A 33 1.00 24.27 2.11
CA PRO A 33 0.17 25.17 2.91
C PRO A 33 -0.95 25.75 2.03
N ALA A 34 -2.11 26.08 2.61
CA ALA A 34 -3.24 26.66 1.86
C ALA A 34 -2.85 27.88 1.00
N ALA A 35 -3.65 28.12 -0.05
CA ALA A 35 -3.41 29.16 -1.05
C ALA A 35 -3.24 30.55 -0.41
N GLY A 36 -2.19 31.28 -0.83
CA GLY A 36 -1.73 32.51 -0.17
C GLY A 36 -0.56 32.29 0.81
N GLY A 37 -0.12 31.04 0.97
CA GLY A 37 0.85 30.63 1.97
C GLY A 37 2.29 31.07 1.73
N VAL A 38 3.05 31.02 2.81
CA VAL A 38 4.51 31.05 2.82
C VAL A 38 5.03 29.63 3.05
N ALA A 39 6.24 29.33 2.59
CA ALA A 39 6.92 28.07 2.88
C ALA A 39 8.41 28.27 3.22
N ARG A 40 8.95 27.35 4.02
CA ARG A 40 10.36 27.35 4.45
C ARG A 40 11.27 26.68 3.44
N CYS A 41 10.83 25.54 2.93
CA CYS A 41 11.56 24.69 1.99
C CYS A 41 10.60 23.82 1.16
N ALA A 42 11.14 23.23 0.10
CA ALA A 42 10.45 22.27 -0.75
C ALA A 42 11.05 20.88 -0.54
N LEU A 43 10.25 19.92 -0.09
CA LEU A 43 10.67 18.54 0.14
C LEU A 43 10.31 17.66 -1.06
N LEU A 44 11.28 16.94 -1.58
CA LEU A 44 11.05 15.81 -2.48
C LEU A 44 11.09 14.51 -1.67
N LEU A 45 9.95 13.85 -1.53
CA LEU A 45 9.85 12.57 -0.82
C LEU A 45 10.17 11.42 -1.77
N CYS A 46 11.33 10.79 -1.55
CA CYS A 46 11.80 9.59 -2.23
C CYS A 46 11.29 8.33 -1.49
N PRO A 47 10.28 7.62 -2.02
CA PRO A 47 9.65 6.50 -1.33
C PRO A 47 10.60 5.30 -1.18
N PRO A 48 10.31 4.38 -0.25
CA PRO A 48 11.00 3.10 -0.22
C PRO A 48 10.56 2.24 -1.41
N LEU A 49 11.14 1.04 -1.57
CA LEU A 49 10.89 0.17 -2.71
C LEU A 49 9.99 -1.02 -2.35
N VAL A 50 9.39 -1.62 -3.38
CA VAL A 50 8.62 -2.88 -3.30
C VAL A 50 7.56 -2.88 -2.18
N GLU A 51 7.38 -3.98 -1.47
CA GLU A 51 6.45 -4.10 -0.36
C GLU A 51 6.67 -3.11 0.81
N GLU A 52 7.89 -2.56 0.98
CA GLU A 52 8.13 -1.53 2.01
C GLU A 52 7.38 -0.23 1.67
N ARG A 53 7.25 0.11 0.38
CA ARG A 53 6.46 1.25 -0.12
C ARG A 53 5.00 1.16 0.29
N LYS A 54 4.38 0.01 0.03
CA LYS A 54 2.98 -0.21 0.34
C LYS A 54 2.74 -0.06 1.85
N ALA A 55 3.61 -0.66 2.67
CA ALA A 55 3.50 -0.57 4.12
C ALA A 55 3.71 0.87 4.63
N ALA A 56 4.66 1.61 4.05
CA ALA A 56 4.95 2.99 4.42
C ALA A 56 3.97 4.02 3.85
N GLN A 57 3.02 3.64 2.99
CA GLN A 57 2.12 4.57 2.28
C GLN A 57 1.45 5.55 3.24
N ARG A 58 0.85 5.06 4.32
CA ARG A 58 0.14 5.94 5.26
C ARG A 58 1.08 6.86 6.03
N ALA A 59 2.25 6.36 6.43
CA ALA A 59 3.29 7.17 7.07
C ALA A 59 3.77 8.31 6.15
N MET A 60 3.95 8.04 4.85
CA MET A 60 4.30 9.07 3.85
C MET A 60 3.18 10.11 3.70
N VAL A 61 1.92 9.67 3.65
CA VAL A 61 0.76 10.56 3.51
C VAL A 61 0.61 11.50 4.70
N GLU A 62 0.57 10.93 5.91
CA GLU A 62 0.38 11.70 7.14
C GLU A 62 1.54 12.63 7.41
N SER A 63 2.79 12.16 7.24
CA SER A 63 3.97 13.00 7.47
C SER A 63 4.04 14.18 6.50
N SER A 64 3.73 13.99 5.22
CA SER A 64 3.75 15.10 4.26
C SER A 64 2.71 16.16 4.58
N ARG A 65 1.48 15.73 4.89
CA ARG A 65 0.37 16.64 5.24
C ARG A 65 0.65 17.36 6.55
N TRP A 66 1.14 16.64 7.54
CA TRP A 66 1.48 17.19 8.84
C TRP A 66 2.65 18.17 8.76
N LEU A 67 3.70 17.84 8.00
CA LEU A 67 4.81 18.76 7.74
C LEU A 67 4.30 20.02 7.04
N ALA A 68 3.55 19.89 5.94
CA ALA A 68 2.99 21.04 5.23
C ALA A 68 2.12 21.95 6.11
N ALA A 69 1.39 21.39 7.08
CA ALA A 69 0.55 22.14 8.01
C ALA A 69 1.35 22.80 9.16
N GLN A 70 2.30 22.08 9.76
CA GLN A 70 2.95 22.49 11.01
C GLN A 70 4.28 23.22 10.81
N VAL A 71 5.03 22.84 9.78
CA VAL A 71 6.29 23.47 9.37
C VAL A 71 6.07 23.86 7.93
N PRO A 72 5.47 25.02 7.65
CA PRO A 72 4.90 25.36 6.36
C PRO A 72 5.91 25.08 5.25
N CYS A 73 5.75 23.95 4.58
CA CYS A 73 6.69 23.37 3.64
C CYS A 73 5.89 22.83 2.48
N VAL A 74 6.47 22.89 1.30
CA VAL A 74 5.93 22.19 0.13
C VAL A 74 6.46 20.76 0.18
N VAL A 75 5.60 19.75 -0.01
CA VAL A 75 6.03 18.34 -0.02
C VAL A 75 5.52 17.67 -1.28
N LEU A 76 6.44 17.31 -2.18
CA LEU A 76 6.16 16.53 -3.38
C LEU A 76 6.50 15.06 -3.10
N ARG A 77 5.48 14.21 -3.09
CA ARG A 77 5.66 12.75 -3.12
C ARG A 77 5.59 12.25 -4.55
N ILE A 78 6.45 11.30 -4.88
CA ILE A 78 6.43 10.61 -6.17
C ILE A 78 6.37 9.10 -5.99
N ASP A 79 5.91 8.43 -7.03
CA ASP A 79 6.12 7.03 -7.28
C ASP A 79 7.15 6.88 -8.41
N TYR A 80 8.21 6.09 -8.24
CA TYR A 80 9.12 5.81 -9.35
C TYR A 80 8.41 5.05 -10.48
N ARG A 81 8.88 5.16 -11.72
CA ARG A 81 8.39 4.31 -12.80
C ARG A 81 8.54 2.82 -12.43
N GLY A 82 7.53 2.03 -12.78
CA GLY A 82 7.41 0.63 -12.38
C GLY A 82 7.00 0.41 -10.92
N CYS A 83 6.82 1.47 -10.13
CA CYS A 83 6.37 1.40 -8.75
C CYS A 83 5.05 2.15 -8.58
N GLY A 84 4.27 1.78 -7.57
CA GLY A 84 3.12 2.61 -7.22
C GLY A 84 2.02 2.63 -8.24
N ASP A 85 1.45 3.82 -8.41
CA ASP A 85 0.54 4.14 -9.49
C ASP A 85 1.26 4.66 -10.76
N SER A 86 2.60 4.77 -10.78
CA SER A 86 3.35 5.22 -11.97
C SER A 86 3.26 4.23 -13.14
N SER A 87 3.71 4.69 -14.31
CA SER A 87 3.69 3.89 -15.55
C SER A 87 4.63 2.69 -15.50
N GLY A 88 4.33 1.69 -16.35
CA GLY A 88 5.18 0.52 -16.61
C GLY A 88 5.27 -0.50 -15.47
N ASP A 89 6.05 -1.56 -15.68
CA ASP A 89 6.26 -2.64 -14.72
C ASP A 89 7.59 -2.49 -13.98
N PHE A 90 7.67 -3.06 -12.77
CA PHE A 90 8.86 -2.94 -11.92
C PHE A 90 10.13 -3.47 -12.60
N ALA A 91 10.01 -4.50 -13.45
CA ALA A 91 11.15 -5.08 -14.15
C ALA A 91 11.68 -4.25 -15.32
N ASP A 92 10.88 -3.30 -15.82
CA ASP A 92 11.22 -2.50 -17.00
C ASP A 92 12.24 -1.40 -16.69
N TYR A 93 12.37 -1.05 -15.41
CA TYR A 93 13.20 0.05 -14.94
C TYR A 93 14.37 -0.46 -14.09
N THR A 94 15.40 0.36 -13.97
CA THR A 94 16.60 0.09 -13.19
C THR A 94 16.79 1.11 -12.07
N VAL A 95 17.81 0.94 -11.22
CA VAL A 95 18.14 1.97 -10.22
C VAL A 95 18.50 3.29 -10.91
N GLY A 96 19.24 3.24 -12.02
CA GLY A 96 19.54 4.41 -12.84
C GLY A 96 18.28 5.15 -13.32
N ASP A 97 17.25 4.42 -13.73
CA ASP A 97 15.96 5.02 -14.12
C ASP A 97 15.27 5.70 -12.94
N TRP A 98 15.29 5.10 -11.75
CA TRP A 98 14.73 5.72 -10.54
C TRP A 98 15.52 6.96 -10.09
N LEU A 99 16.84 6.98 -10.28
CA LEU A 99 17.64 8.19 -10.06
C LEU A 99 17.29 9.29 -11.07
N ALA A 100 17.02 8.94 -12.33
CA ALA A 100 16.51 9.88 -13.33
C ALA A 100 15.11 10.40 -12.98
N ASP A 101 14.25 9.55 -12.40
CA ASP A 101 12.93 9.96 -11.89
C ASP A 101 13.06 10.97 -10.74
N ILE A 102 14.00 10.75 -9.80
CA ILE A 102 14.31 11.70 -8.72
C ILE A 102 14.78 13.03 -9.30
N ALA A 103 15.70 13.01 -10.26
CA ALA A 103 16.20 14.21 -10.91
C ALA A 103 15.09 14.99 -11.62
N THR A 104 14.20 14.28 -12.33
CA THR A 104 13.03 14.85 -13.02
C THR A 104 12.08 15.53 -12.02
N ALA A 105 11.75 14.85 -10.92
CA ALA A 105 10.88 15.40 -9.89
C ALA A 105 11.52 16.60 -9.16
N ALA A 106 12.83 16.56 -8.90
CA ALA A 106 13.56 17.67 -8.28
C ALA A 106 13.66 18.89 -9.20
N ALA A 107 13.88 18.67 -10.51
CA ALA A 107 13.88 19.74 -11.50
C ALA A 107 12.50 20.41 -11.56
N TRP A 108 11.43 19.61 -11.66
CA TRP A 108 10.06 20.13 -11.62
C TRP A 108 9.78 20.90 -10.33
N LEU A 109 10.21 20.39 -9.17
CA LEU A 109 10.00 21.07 -7.89
C LEU A 109 10.75 22.41 -7.83
N GLY A 110 11.97 22.48 -8.35
CA GLY A 110 12.79 23.68 -8.42
C GLY A 110 12.26 24.72 -9.39
N GLU A 111 11.79 24.31 -10.56
CA GLU A 111 11.13 25.20 -11.52
C GLU A 111 9.86 25.83 -10.94
N ARG A 112 9.13 25.06 -10.11
CA ARG A 112 7.87 25.51 -9.52
C ARG A 112 8.04 26.37 -8.27
N PHE A 113 9.10 26.12 -7.51
CA PHE A 113 9.41 26.85 -6.28
C PHE A 113 10.89 27.26 -6.25
N PRO A 114 11.33 28.15 -7.16
CA PRO A 114 12.75 28.45 -7.36
C PRO A 114 13.42 29.11 -6.15
N ASP A 115 12.65 29.84 -5.35
CA ASP A 115 13.18 30.53 -4.16
C ASP A 115 13.29 29.59 -2.95
N LEU A 116 12.65 28.41 -2.97
CA LEU A 116 12.67 27.49 -1.83
C LEU A 116 13.93 26.61 -1.85
N PRO A 117 14.66 26.50 -0.72
CA PRO A 117 15.69 25.48 -0.59
C PRO A 117 15.05 24.09 -0.74
N GLN A 118 15.69 23.23 -1.53
CA GLN A 118 15.20 21.88 -1.77
C GLN A 118 15.78 20.90 -0.75
N VAL A 119 14.93 20.11 -0.11
CA VAL A 119 15.33 19.07 0.84
C VAL A 119 14.90 17.72 0.29
N PHE A 120 15.85 16.79 0.13
CA PHE A 120 15.50 15.44 -0.27
C PHE A 120 15.14 14.62 0.95
N PHE A 121 13.89 14.17 1.00
CA PHE A 121 13.33 13.38 2.08
C PHE A 121 13.22 11.91 1.65
N GLY A 122 14.19 11.09 2.05
CA GLY A 122 14.20 9.67 1.71
C GLY A 122 13.76 8.76 2.85
N ILE A 123 13.08 7.66 2.50
CA ILE A 123 12.68 6.62 3.44
C ILE A 123 13.30 5.28 3.03
N ARG A 124 14.00 4.59 3.92
CA ARG A 124 14.64 3.28 3.67
C ARG A 124 15.52 3.29 2.41
N ALA A 125 15.24 2.44 1.43
CA ALA A 125 15.97 2.44 0.16
C ALA A 125 15.82 3.78 -0.59
N GLY A 126 14.69 4.49 -0.42
CA GLY A 126 14.53 5.85 -0.93
C GLY A 126 15.51 6.86 -0.31
N ALA A 127 15.99 6.64 0.92
CA ALA A 127 17.06 7.44 1.53
C ALA A 127 18.42 7.17 0.88
N LEU A 128 18.70 5.92 0.51
CA LEU A 128 19.90 5.58 -0.26
C LEU A 128 19.87 6.24 -1.64
N LEU A 129 18.73 6.17 -2.33
CA LEU A 129 18.55 6.76 -3.66
C LEU A 129 18.61 8.28 -3.62
N ALA A 130 17.97 8.91 -2.64
CA ALA A 130 18.01 10.37 -2.43
C ALA A 130 19.43 10.91 -2.24
N LEU A 131 20.33 10.12 -1.63
CA LEU A 131 21.71 10.55 -1.40
C LEU A 131 22.60 10.40 -2.64
N GLN A 132 22.18 9.67 -3.67
CA GLN A 132 23.01 9.50 -4.85
C GLN A 132 23.19 10.85 -5.59
N PRO A 133 24.34 11.08 -6.24
CA PRO A 133 24.56 12.30 -7.01
C PRO A 133 23.44 12.55 -8.02
N SER A 134 22.91 13.78 -8.02
CA SER A 134 21.84 14.23 -8.93
C SER A 134 22.26 15.50 -9.65
N ALA A 135 21.76 15.69 -10.86
CA ALA A 135 21.96 16.94 -11.62
C ALA A 135 21.29 18.15 -10.95
N THR A 136 20.20 17.91 -10.22
CA THR A 136 19.52 18.94 -9.42
C THR A 136 20.00 18.85 -7.98
N PRO A 137 20.78 19.83 -7.48
CA PRO A 137 21.38 19.74 -6.16
C PRO A 137 20.35 19.95 -5.04
N ALA A 138 20.38 19.08 -4.03
CA ALA A 138 19.68 19.31 -2.78
C ALA A 138 20.42 20.35 -1.92
N THR A 139 19.69 21.06 -1.06
CA THR A 139 20.24 21.93 -0.01
C THR A 139 20.48 21.15 1.29
N ALA A 140 19.67 20.12 1.57
CA ALA A 140 19.82 19.27 2.73
C ALA A 140 19.11 17.92 2.55
N TYR A 141 19.35 16.98 3.48
CA TYR A 141 18.75 15.64 3.45
C TYR A 141 18.01 15.30 4.75
N LEU A 142 16.80 14.77 4.60
CA LEU A 142 16.01 14.19 5.69
C LEU A 142 15.85 12.69 5.42
N LEU A 143 16.34 11.82 6.30
CA LEU A 143 16.35 10.39 6.07
C LEU A 143 15.65 9.64 7.19
N TRP A 144 14.64 8.85 6.85
CA TRP A 144 13.97 7.95 7.79
C TRP A 144 14.43 6.52 7.54
N GLU A 145 15.07 5.94 8.55
CA GLU A 145 15.57 4.56 8.55
C GLU A 145 16.39 4.18 7.31
N PRO A 146 17.43 4.98 6.96
CA PRO A 146 18.23 4.72 5.77
C PRO A 146 18.85 3.32 5.82
N VAL A 147 18.98 2.69 4.64
CA VAL A 147 19.55 1.34 4.50
C VAL A 147 20.54 1.32 3.34
N THR A 148 21.62 0.56 3.45
CA THR A 148 22.53 0.33 2.31
C THR A 148 21.88 -0.62 1.31
N GLY A 149 22.34 -0.62 0.06
CA GLY A 149 21.76 -1.51 -0.94
C GLY A 149 21.99 -2.99 -0.62
N ALA A 150 23.17 -3.35 -0.12
CA ALA A 150 23.47 -4.70 0.35
C ALA A 150 22.54 -5.15 1.51
N ASP A 151 22.27 -4.27 2.49
CA ASP A 151 21.36 -4.57 3.58
C ASP A 151 19.91 -4.68 3.14
N PHE A 152 19.49 -3.86 2.18
CA PHE A 152 18.16 -3.91 1.58
C PHE A 152 17.93 -5.23 0.84
N ILE A 153 18.83 -5.59 -0.08
CA ILE A 153 18.80 -6.88 -0.81
C ILE A 153 18.74 -8.04 0.18
N ARG A 154 19.62 -8.04 1.19
CA ARG A 154 19.63 -9.09 2.22
C ARG A 154 18.27 -9.23 2.92
N GLN A 155 17.62 -8.12 3.24
CA GLN A 155 16.31 -8.10 3.89
C GLN A 155 15.20 -8.60 2.94
N LEU A 156 15.23 -8.23 1.67
CA LEU A 156 14.29 -8.74 0.67
C LEU A 156 14.42 -10.26 0.48
N LEU A 157 15.64 -10.76 0.31
CA LEU A 157 15.88 -12.20 0.19
C LEU A 157 15.44 -12.95 1.45
N GLN A 158 15.69 -12.40 2.64
CA GLN A 158 15.23 -12.98 3.89
C GLN A 158 13.70 -13.04 3.96
N ARG A 159 13.00 -12.00 3.49
CA ARG A 159 11.54 -11.96 3.44
C ARG A 159 10.98 -13.03 2.51
N ARG A 160 11.53 -13.16 1.29
CA ARG A 160 11.21 -14.24 0.34
C ARG A 160 11.34 -15.63 0.99
N MET A 161 12.45 -15.90 1.68
CA MET A 161 12.68 -17.19 2.34
C MET A 161 11.66 -17.50 3.45
N VAL A 162 11.23 -16.47 4.19
CA VAL A 162 10.15 -16.62 5.19
C VAL A 162 8.83 -16.95 4.50
N ASN A 163 8.52 -16.30 3.38
CA ASN A 163 7.28 -16.56 2.63
C ASN A 163 7.25 -17.96 2.01
N ASP A 164 8.36 -18.43 1.43
CA ASP A 164 8.48 -19.81 0.93
C ASP A 164 8.25 -20.84 2.06
N MET A 165 8.84 -20.60 3.23
CA MET A 165 8.65 -21.47 4.40
C MET A 165 7.19 -21.54 4.85
N VAL A 166 6.45 -20.42 4.74
CA VAL A 166 5.01 -20.37 5.05
C VAL A 166 4.19 -21.09 3.98
N ALA A 167 4.49 -20.86 2.70
CA ALA A 167 3.70 -21.39 1.59
C ALA A 167 3.95 -22.88 1.33
N TYR A 168 5.18 -23.36 1.49
CA TYR A 168 5.61 -24.70 1.08
C TYR A 168 6.25 -25.54 2.19
N GLY A 169 6.45 -24.98 3.39
CA GLY A 169 7.15 -25.65 4.49
C GLY A 169 8.66 -25.82 4.28
N ARG A 170 9.21 -25.30 3.19
CA ARG A 170 10.64 -25.27 2.86
C ARG A 170 10.94 -24.13 1.88
N ALA A 171 12.18 -23.63 1.91
CA ALA A 171 12.66 -22.75 0.83
C ALA A 171 12.62 -23.50 -0.50
N GLN A 172 12.09 -22.87 -1.55
CA GLN A 172 12.03 -23.51 -2.88
C GLN A 172 13.38 -23.47 -3.58
N VAL A 173 14.09 -22.36 -3.43
CA VAL A 173 15.40 -22.10 -4.02
C VAL A 173 16.32 -21.60 -2.91
N SER A 174 17.58 -22.05 -2.89
CA SER A 174 18.52 -21.56 -1.88
C SER A 174 18.85 -20.09 -2.14
N ARG A 175 19.19 -19.35 -1.07
CA ARG A 175 19.65 -17.96 -1.21
C ARG A 175 20.84 -17.85 -2.17
N LYS A 176 21.75 -18.83 -2.15
CA LYS A 176 22.93 -18.87 -3.02
C LYS A 176 22.52 -18.95 -4.49
N ASP A 177 21.53 -19.78 -4.82
CA ASP A 177 21.08 -19.96 -6.21
C ASP A 177 20.27 -18.76 -6.70
N ILE A 178 19.50 -18.11 -5.81
CA ILE A 178 18.85 -16.83 -6.11
C ILE A 178 19.89 -15.77 -6.45
N GLU A 179 20.90 -15.60 -5.59
CA GLU A 179 21.98 -14.64 -5.84
C GLU A 179 22.78 -14.99 -7.11
N ALA A 180 23.02 -16.28 -7.39
CA ALA A 180 23.68 -16.72 -8.62
C ALA A 180 22.86 -16.35 -9.87
N THR A 181 21.54 -16.54 -9.83
CA THR A 181 20.62 -16.15 -10.91
C THR A 181 20.68 -14.66 -11.17
N LEU A 182 20.62 -13.85 -10.10
CA LEU A 182 20.66 -12.39 -10.20
C LEU A 182 22.02 -11.87 -10.69
N ARG A 183 23.12 -12.42 -10.17
CA ARG A 183 24.48 -12.07 -10.66
C ARG A 183 24.70 -12.49 -12.11
N GLY A 184 24.02 -13.54 -12.59
CA GLY A 184 24.01 -13.94 -13.99
C GLY A 184 23.13 -13.09 -14.91
N GLY A 185 22.51 -12.01 -14.41
CA GLY A 185 21.63 -11.14 -15.18
C GLY A 185 20.17 -11.62 -15.28
N GLY A 186 19.83 -12.76 -14.67
CA GLY A 186 18.47 -13.28 -14.63
C GLY A 186 17.55 -12.48 -13.70
N SER A 187 16.31 -12.94 -13.54
CA SER A 187 15.32 -12.32 -12.67
C SER A 187 14.72 -13.32 -11.69
N VAL A 188 14.30 -12.84 -10.52
CA VAL A 188 13.57 -13.63 -9.52
C VAL A 188 12.37 -12.85 -8.99
N ASP A 189 11.29 -13.57 -8.70
CA ASP A 189 10.10 -12.98 -8.08
C ASP A 189 10.33 -12.72 -6.58
N LEU A 190 10.35 -11.47 -6.15
CA LEU A 190 10.41 -11.09 -4.74
C LEU A 190 9.05 -10.51 -4.31
N ASP A 191 8.19 -11.38 -3.79
CA ASP A 191 6.87 -11.05 -3.24
C ASP A 191 5.92 -10.35 -4.22
N GLY A 192 5.95 -10.74 -5.50
CA GLY A 192 5.13 -10.18 -6.56
C GLY A 192 5.86 -9.19 -7.48
N TYR A 193 7.11 -8.86 -7.15
CA TYR A 193 7.97 -7.97 -7.94
C TYR A 193 9.04 -8.78 -8.67
N THR A 194 9.09 -8.68 -9.99
CA THR A 194 10.15 -9.29 -10.80
C THR A 194 11.45 -8.51 -10.61
N PHE A 195 12.29 -8.97 -9.67
CA PHE A 195 13.56 -8.36 -9.33
C PHE A 195 14.66 -8.88 -10.26
N THR A 196 15.30 -7.98 -11.01
CA THR A 196 16.25 -8.35 -12.08
C THR A 196 17.70 -8.29 -11.61
N GLY A 197 18.61 -8.91 -12.38
CA GLY A 197 20.04 -8.84 -12.13
C GLY A 197 20.60 -7.42 -12.20
N SER A 198 20.01 -6.56 -13.04
CA SER A 198 20.32 -5.13 -13.09
C SER A 198 19.99 -4.43 -11.77
N HIS A 199 18.80 -4.68 -11.20
CA HIS A 199 18.44 -4.20 -9.87
C HIS A 199 19.43 -4.66 -8.80
N TYR A 200 19.78 -5.95 -8.81
CA TYR A 200 20.73 -6.52 -7.85
C TYR A 200 22.10 -5.84 -7.94
N ALA A 201 22.69 -5.78 -9.14
CA ALA A 201 24.03 -5.23 -9.33
C ALA A 201 24.10 -3.73 -8.97
N GLN A 202 23.11 -2.94 -9.40
CA GLN A 202 23.10 -1.50 -9.14
C GLN A 202 22.80 -1.18 -7.66
N LEU A 203 21.89 -1.92 -7.01
CA LEU A 203 21.66 -1.76 -5.57
C LEU A 203 22.86 -2.25 -4.76
N GLU A 204 23.49 -3.38 -5.10
CA GLU A 204 24.67 -3.89 -4.40
C GLU A 204 25.84 -2.89 -4.45
N ALA A 205 26.00 -2.18 -5.58
CA ALA A 205 26.98 -1.11 -5.74
C ALA A 205 26.60 0.21 -5.03
N SER A 206 25.31 0.41 -4.74
CA SER A 206 24.80 1.64 -4.12
C SER A 206 25.13 1.68 -2.63
N THR A 207 26.06 2.56 -2.28
CA THR A 207 26.44 2.88 -0.89
C THR A 207 26.11 4.34 -0.57
N PHE A 208 26.25 4.72 0.71
CA PHE A 208 26.11 6.12 1.06
C PHE A 208 27.35 6.90 0.59
N PRO A 209 27.18 7.94 -0.25
CA PRO A 209 28.29 8.81 -0.59
C PRO A 209 28.66 9.70 0.59
N GLN A 210 29.85 10.29 0.55
CA GLN A 210 30.21 11.37 1.46
C GLN A 210 29.43 12.64 1.08
N VAL A 211 28.67 13.17 2.02
CA VAL A 211 27.84 14.35 1.84
C VAL A 211 28.28 15.43 2.83
N ALA A 212 28.61 16.61 2.30
CA ALA A 212 28.99 17.78 3.11
C ALA A 212 27.79 18.68 3.47
N LEU A 213 26.60 18.37 2.96
CA LEU A 213 25.37 19.13 3.23
C LEU A 213 24.78 18.77 4.60
N PRO A 214 23.94 19.66 5.18
CA PRO A 214 23.18 19.35 6.38
C PRO A 214 22.29 18.12 6.19
N MET A 215 22.30 17.22 7.18
CA MET A 215 21.53 15.98 7.11
C MET A 215 20.98 15.57 8.47
N LEU A 216 19.69 15.19 8.51
CA LEU A 216 19.08 14.50 9.64
C LEU A 216 18.80 13.04 9.27
N ALA A 217 19.37 12.11 10.03
CA ALA A 217 19.08 10.70 9.93
C ALA A 217 18.31 10.21 11.17
N LEU A 218 17.10 9.70 10.97
CA LEU A 218 16.25 9.14 12.01
C LEU A 218 16.31 7.61 11.98
N ALA A 219 16.75 7.00 13.09
CA ALA A 219 16.67 5.56 13.31
C ALA A 219 15.49 5.24 14.23
N THR A 220 14.78 4.14 13.97
CA THR A 220 13.56 3.74 14.68
C THR A 220 13.67 2.46 15.48
N GLY A 221 14.61 1.60 15.09
CA GLY A 221 14.93 0.38 15.81
C GLY A 221 15.95 0.56 16.94
N THR A 222 16.34 -0.55 17.54
CA THR A 222 17.50 -0.62 18.45
C THR A 222 18.83 -0.75 17.70
N ASP A 223 18.79 -0.93 16.38
CA ASP A 223 19.99 -1.06 15.55
C ASP A 223 20.31 0.30 14.93
N THR A 224 21.34 0.95 15.44
CA THR A 224 21.81 2.28 15.00
C THR A 224 23.01 2.20 14.07
N ARG A 225 23.50 0.98 13.75
CA ARG A 225 24.77 0.79 13.02
C ARG A 225 24.78 1.48 11.66
N THR A 226 23.66 1.48 10.95
CA THR A 226 23.58 2.08 9.62
C THR A 226 23.66 3.61 9.68
N VAL A 227 22.96 4.26 10.61
CA VAL A 227 23.04 5.72 10.79
C VAL A 227 24.38 6.15 11.37
N GLU A 228 24.99 5.35 12.24
CA GLU A 228 26.36 5.59 12.76
C GLU A 228 27.41 5.47 11.66
N ALA A 229 27.29 4.48 10.77
CA ALA A 229 28.17 4.35 9.60
C ALA A 229 28.02 5.54 8.64
N LEU A 230 26.78 6.00 8.42
CA LEU A 230 26.48 7.19 7.63
C LEU A 230 27.14 8.44 8.23
N GLN A 231 27.03 8.67 9.54
CA GLN A 231 27.65 9.82 10.20
C GLN A 231 29.19 9.75 10.18
N LYS A 232 29.79 8.57 10.26
CA LYS A 232 31.25 8.43 10.09
C LYS A 232 31.72 8.86 8.71
N GLN A 233 30.94 8.59 7.66
CA GLN A 233 31.24 9.00 6.28
C GLN A 233 30.90 10.47 6.04
N SER A 234 29.84 10.98 6.70
CA SER A 234 29.33 12.34 6.56
C SER A 234 29.20 12.99 7.95
N PRO A 235 30.27 13.57 8.52
CA PRO A 235 30.29 14.07 9.90
C PRO A 235 29.26 15.17 10.21
N SER A 236 28.72 15.87 9.20
CA SER A 236 27.63 16.85 9.34
C SER A 236 26.27 16.22 9.68
N THR A 237 26.17 14.88 9.69
CA THR A 237 24.92 14.15 9.96
C THR A 237 24.51 14.30 11.42
N THR A 238 23.33 14.87 11.63
CA THR A 238 22.62 14.77 12.90
C THR A 238 21.88 13.44 12.97
N ILE A 239 22.14 12.62 13.99
CA ILE A 239 21.41 11.37 14.23
C ILE A 239 20.41 11.58 15.36
N ARG A 240 19.18 11.08 15.19
CA ARG A 240 18.23 10.89 16.31
C ARG A 240 17.63 9.50 16.25
N THR A 241 17.45 8.89 17.43
CA THR A 241 16.83 7.57 17.55
C THR A 241 15.46 7.70 18.21
N ILE A 242 14.42 7.19 17.57
CA ILE A 242 13.02 7.27 18.00
C ILE A 242 12.42 5.88 17.97
N ARG A 243 12.27 5.25 19.13
CA ARG A 243 11.91 3.83 19.20
C ARG A 243 10.45 3.59 18.74
N LEU A 244 10.27 2.94 17.60
CA LEU A 244 8.96 2.53 17.08
C LEU A 244 9.02 1.20 16.33
N ALA A 245 7.85 0.58 16.13
CA ALA A 245 7.75 -0.63 15.34
C ALA A 245 8.10 -0.32 13.87
N PRO A 246 8.66 -1.29 13.10
CA PRO A 246 9.07 -1.04 11.72
C PRO A 246 7.84 -0.72 10.84
N PHE A 247 7.59 0.57 10.60
CA PHE A 247 6.42 1.06 9.86
C PHE A 247 6.43 0.66 8.37
N TRP A 248 7.58 0.22 7.86
CA TRP A 248 7.74 -0.35 6.52
C TRP A 248 7.44 -1.87 6.46
N ASN A 249 7.09 -2.50 7.59
CA ASN A 249 6.62 -3.87 7.61
C ASN A 249 5.10 -3.89 7.66
N SER A 250 4.47 -4.66 6.77
CA SER A 250 3.04 -4.67 6.47
C SER A 250 2.08 -5.11 7.61
N VAL A 251 2.56 -5.24 8.85
CA VAL A 251 1.76 -5.71 10.00
C VAL A 251 1.18 -4.51 10.75
N GLY A 252 0.03 -4.05 10.25
CA GLY A 252 -0.73 -2.97 10.86
C GLY A 252 -0.13 -1.58 10.65
N HIS A 253 -0.89 -0.58 11.02
CA HIS A 253 -0.44 0.82 10.95
C HIS A 253 0.40 1.17 12.16
N VAL A 254 1.55 1.78 11.92
CA VAL A 254 2.43 2.34 12.95
C VAL A 254 2.31 3.85 12.89
N ALA A 255 1.97 4.49 14.01
CA ALA A 255 1.95 5.94 14.10
C ALA A 255 3.38 6.50 13.97
N THR A 256 3.59 7.40 13.02
CA THR A 256 4.90 8.01 12.74
C THR A 256 4.98 9.48 13.16
N THR A 257 4.08 9.93 14.04
CA THR A 257 4.00 11.32 14.50
C THR A 257 5.32 11.81 15.11
N ASP A 258 6.00 10.98 15.91
CA ASP A 258 7.28 11.35 16.53
C ASP A 258 8.39 11.59 15.48
N LEU A 259 8.38 10.83 14.38
CA LEU A 259 9.29 11.06 13.25
C LEU A 259 8.99 12.38 12.56
N ALA A 260 7.71 12.67 12.34
CA ALA A 260 7.28 13.93 11.74
C ALA A 260 7.65 15.13 12.63
N VAL A 261 7.40 15.06 13.94
CA VAL A 261 7.79 16.09 14.93
C VAL A 261 9.30 16.32 14.96
N ALA A 262 10.10 15.25 14.97
CA ALA A 262 11.56 15.37 14.95
C ALA A 262 12.07 15.99 13.65
N SER A 263 11.46 15.63 12.52
CA SER A 263 11.75 16.21 11.21
C SER A 263 11.40 17.70 11.17
N ALA A 264 10.22 18.06 11.67
CA ALA A 264 9.74 19.43 11.76
C ALA A 264 10.68 20.33 12.55
N GLY A 265 11.07 19.92 13.76
CA GLY A 265 11.97 20.72 14.59
C GLY A 265 13.31 20.99 13.91
N TRP A 266 13.84 20.00 13.18
CA TRP A 266 15.09 20.16 12.43
C TRP A 266 14.93 21.07 11.20
N LEU A 267 13.85 20.90 10.43
CA LEU A 267 13.55 21.76 9.28
C LEU A 267 13.33 23.22 9.70
N GLN A 268 12.61 23.46 10.80
CA GLN A 268 12.37 24.81 11.31
C GLN A 268 13.66 25.49 11.78
N ALA A 269 14.57 24.74 12.40
CA ALA A 269 15.87 25.25 12.82
C ALA A 269 16.83 25.51 11.64
N GLY A 270 16.84 24.62 10.64
CA GLY A 270 17.71 24.74 9.47
C GLY A 270 17.23 25.76 8.43
N PHE A 271 15.92 26.02 8.36
CA PHE A 271 15.28 26.89 7.37
C PHE A 271 14.35 27.91 8.07
N PRO A 272 14.91 28.90 8.79
CA PRO A 272 14.13 29.85 9.59
C PRO A 272 13.31 30.85 8.74
N GLU A 273 13.71 31.08 7.50
CA GLU A 273 13.07 32.03 6.60
C GLU A 273 11.79 31.47 5.96
N LEU A 274 10.77 32.31 5.88
CA LEU A 274 9.52 32.04 5.18
C LEU A 274 9.52 32.77 3.85
N ARG A 275 9.17 32.08 2.77
CA ARG A 275 9.15 32.61 1.41
C ARG A 275 7.75 32.48 0.82
N ASN A 276 7.32 33.48 0.08
CA ASN A 276 5.99 33.49 -0.52
C ASN A 276 5.91 32.46 -1.65
N ILE A 277 4.87 31.61 -1.64
CA ILE A 277 4.62 30.61 -2.70
C ILE A 277 3.33 30.90 -3.49
N SER A 278 2.70 32.06 -3.27
CA SER A 278 1.42 32.44 -3.88
C SER A 278 1.49 32.61 -5.41
N SER A 279 2.68 32.87 -5.95
CA SER A 279 2.94 32.97 -7.38
C SER A 279 3.21 31.61 -8.05
N ALA A 280 3.30 30.52 -7.28
CA ALA A 280 3.56 29.20 -7.83
C ALA A 280 2.46 28.84 -8.85
N PRO A 281 2.82 28.37 -10.06
CA PRO A 281 1.82 28.02 -11.07
C PRO A 281 0.83 27.01 -10.51
N ARG A 282 -0.45 27.12 -10.86
CA ARG A 282 -1.43 26.06 -10.52
C ARG A 282 -0.97 24.76 -11.15
N ILE A 283 -1.12 23.65 -10.43
CA ILE A 283 -0.94 22.33 -11.05
C ILE A 283 -1.99 22.24 -12.16
N PRO A 284 -1.58 22.01 -13.42
CA PRO A 284 -2.52 21.86 -14.52
C PRO A 284 -3.56 20.80 -14.15
N ALA A 285 -4.82 21.02 -14.52
CA ALA A 285 -5.83 19.98 -14.36
C ALA A 285 -5.33 18.71 -15.08
N PRO A 286 -5.54 17.51 -14.52
CA PRO A 286 -5.14 16.27 -15.16
C PRO A 286 -5.71 16.24 -16.59
N VAL A 287 -4.84 16.23 -17.60
CA VAL A 287 -5.25 16.26 -19.01
C VAL A 287 -5.52 14.82 -19.43
N ASP A 288 -6.75 14.48 -19.81
CA ASP A 288 -7.17 13.25 -20.51
C ASP A 288 -6.33 11.98 -20.27
N PHE A 289 -6.03 11.69 -19.00
CA PHE A 289 -5.33 10.46 -18.67
C PHE A 289 -6.32 9.30 -18.65
N THR A 290 -5.92 8.18 -19.23
CA THR A 290 -6.56 6.88 -18.99
C THR A 290 -6.57 6.55 -17.49
N GLU A 291 -5.69 7.14 -16.68
CA GLU A 291 -5.63 6.95 -15.22
C GLU A 291 -5.64 8.31 -14.53
N ALA A 292 -6.77 8.69 -13.92
CA ALA A 292 -6.94 10.01 -13.31
C ALA A 292 -7.14 9.89 -11.79
N PRO A 293 -6.38 10.62 -10.95
CA PRO A 293 -6.69 10.72 -9.53
C PRO A 293 -8.02 11.44 -9.34
N VAL A 294 -8.85 10.95 -8.43
CA VAL A 294 -10.17 11.50 -8.11
C VAL A 294 -10.34 11.64 -6.61
N ALA A 295 -11.13 12.64 -6.21
CA ALA A 295 -11.59 12.82 -4.83
C ALA A 295 -13.12 12.86 -4.85
N LEU A 296 -13.74 12.06 -4.00
CA LEU A 296 -15.19 11.92 -3.88
C LEU A 296 -15.63 12.18 -2.44
N PRO A 297 -16.73 12.94 -2.24
CA PRO A 297 -17.19 13.31 -0.91
C PRO A 297 -17.80 12.10 -0.18
N CYS A 298 -17.48 11.96 1.11
CA CYS A 298 -18.14 11.03 2.02
C CYS A 298 -18.36 11.70 3.37
N GLY A 299 -19.57 12.25 3.56
CA GLY A 299 -19.85 13.11 4.71
C GLY A 299 -19.02 14.40 4.65
N ARG A 300 -18.18 14.62 5.67
CA ARG A 300 -17.28 15.78 5.75
C ARG A 300 -15.86 15.50 5.25
N GLU A 301 -15.57 14.27 4.85
CA GLU A 301 -14.25 13.80 4.47
C GLU A 301 -14.19 13.48 2.97
N GLN A 302 -12.99 13.46 2.40
CA GLN A 302 -12.77 13.05 1.02
C GLN A 302 -12.16 11.65 0.95
N ILE A 303 -12.80 10.79 0.16
CA ILE A 303 -12.25 9.52 -0.30
C ILE A 303 -11.47 9.80 -1.58
N ARG A 304 -10.25 9.28 -1.69
CA ARG A 304 -9.40 9.41 -2.86
C ARG A 304 -9.25 8.09 -3.57
N GLY A 305 -9.11 8.16 -4.88
CA GLY A 305 -8.94 6.99 -5.73
C GLY A 305 -8.29 7.33 -7.07
N VAL A 306 -8.19 6.32 -7.92
CA VAL A 306 -7.76 6.46 -9.32
C VAL A 306 -8.84 5.85 -10.20
N LEU A 307 -9.36 6.68 -11.11
CA LEU A 307 -10.32 6.27 -12.14
C LEU A 307 -9.56 5.89 -13.42
N HIS A 308 -9.75 4.66 -13.87
CA HIS A 308 -9.20 4.10 -15.09
C HIS A 308 -10.27 4.22 -16.17
N ARG A 309 -10.08 5.14 -17.11
CA ARG A 309 -10.96 5.36 -18.25
C ARG A 309 -10.52 4.50 -19.43
N PRO A 310 -11.45 3.77 -20.05
CA PRO A 310 -11.15 3.11 -21.31
C PRO A 310 -11.05 4.14 -22.44
N ALA A 311 -10.46 3.74 -23.57
CA ALA A 311 -10.43 4.58 -24.77
C ALA A 311 -11.82 4.84 -25.37
N THR A 312 -12.82 4.02 -25.04
CA THR A 312 -14.22 4.24 -25.46
C THR A 312 -14.88 5.34 -24.63
N ALA A 313 -15.61 6.24 -25.29
CA ALA A 313 -16.40 7.28 -24.63
C ALA A 313 -17.61 6.75 -23.85
N SER A 314 -18.04 5.51 -24.11
CA SER A 314 -19.18 4.87 -23.43
C SER A 314 -18.76 3.48 -22.92
N PRO A 315 -18.30 3.35 -21.66
CA PRO A 315 -17.99 2.06 -21.07
C PRO A 315 -19.24 1.18 -20.96
N LYS A 316 -19.11 -0.11 -21.28
CA LYS A 316 -20.21 -1.09 -21.19
C LYS A 316 -20.26 -1.83 -19.86
N GLU A 317 -19.23 -1.69 -19.05
CA GLU A 317 -19.13 -2.27 -17.72
C GLU A 317 -18.25 -1.37 -16.85
N ALA A 318 -18.53 -1.38 -15.55
CA ALA A 318 -17.69 -0.74 -14.55
C ALA A 318 -17.23 -1.71 -13.45
N PHE A 319 -16.08 -1.41 -12.86
CA PHE A 319 -15.48 -2.17 -11.78
C PHE A 319 -15.10 -1.26 -10.61
N LEU A 320 -15.46 -1.67 -9.40
CA LEU A 320 -15.01 -1.02 -8.16
C LEU A 320 -14.12 -1.98 -7.36
N PHE A 321 -12.89 -1.55 -7.07
CA PHE A 321 -11.90 -2.32 -6.33
C PHE A 321 -11.90 -1.98 -4.84
N LEU A 322 -12.04 -3.01 -4.00
CA LEU A 322 -12.25 -2.89 -2.56
C LEU A 322 -11.14 -3.62 -1.78
N GLY A 323 -10.25 -2.82 -1.18
CA GLY A 323 -9.05 -3.30 -0.50
C GLY A 323 -9.31 -4.02 0.83
N GLY A 324 -8.29 -4.73 1.33
CA GLY A 324 -8.30 -5.31 2.68
C GLY A 324 -7.96 -4.30 3.78
N TRP A 325 -8.02 -4.74 5.04
CA TRP A 325 -8.01 -3.90 6.24
C TRP A 325 -6.89 -2.85 6.31
N SER A 326 -5.67 -3.21 5.95
CA SER A 326 -4.49 -2.34 5.94
C SER A 326 -4.00 -2.01 4.51
N GLY A 327 -4.78 -2.37 3.50
CA GLY A 327 -4.44 -2.13 2.10
C GLY A 327 -4.66 -0.68 1.67
N ASP A 328 -4.11 -0.36 0.52
CA ASP A 328 -4.40 0.84 -0.27
C ASP A 328 -4.97 0.42 -1.63
N ARG A 329 -5.32 1.42 -2.44
CA ARG A 329 -5.90 1.30 -3.79
C ARG A 329 -5.03 0.51 -4.77
N GLN A 330 -3.75 0.27 -4.49
CA GLN A 330 -2.87 -0.50 -5.39
C GLN A 330 -3.10 -2.01 -5.24
N GLY A 331 -3.64 -2.44 -4.10
CA GLY A 331 -3.71 -3.85 -3.74
C GLY A 331 -2.33 -4.43 -3.39
N PRO A 332 -2.25 -5.73 -3.02
CA PRO A 332 -0.96 -6.42 -2.87
C PRO A 332 -0.13 -6.33 -4.15
N HIS A 333 1.13 -5.90 -4.07
CA HIS A 333 2.08 -5.87 -5.20
C HIS A 333 1.45 -5.42 -6.54
N ARG A 334 0.73 -4.28 -6.51
CA ARG A 334 0.05 -3.65 -7.67
C ARG A 334 -1.07 -4.49 -8.31
N LEU A 335 -1.53 -5.57 -7.67
CA LEU A 335 -2.57 -6.46 -8.19
C LEU A 335 -3.86 -5.73 -8.61
N PHE A 336 -4.35 -4.75 -7.84
CA PHE A 336 -5.55 -4.00 -8.23
C PHE A 336 -5.27 -3.07 -9.41
N LEU A 337 -4.12 -2.38 -9.39
CA LEU A 337 -3.71 -1.52 -10.49
C LEU A 337 -3.64 -2.31 -11.81
N ASP A 338 -2.94 -3.45 -11.79
CA ASP A 338 -2.69 -4.19 -13.02
C ASP A 338 -3.96 -4.87 -13.54
N MET A 339 -4.86 -5.32 -12.64
CA MET A 339 -6.19 -5.77 -13.04
C MET A 339 -7.05 -4.64 -13.62
N ALA A 340 -7.04 -3.46 -13.00
CA ALA A 340 -7.78 -2.29 -13.49
C ALA A 340 -7.29 -1.85 -14.87
N ARG A 341 -5.97 -1.82 -15.10
CA ARG A 341 -5.36 -1.54 -16.41
C ARG A 341 -5.81 -2.56 -17.46
N ARG A 342 -5.78 -3.87 -17.14
CA ARG A 342 -6.25 -4.92 -18.06
C ARG A 342 -7.73 -4.77 -18.41
N LEU A 343 -8.59 -4.49 -17.44
CA LEU A 343 -10.02 -4.26 -17.66
C LEU A 343 -10.30 -2.97 -18.44
N ALA A 344 -9.58 -1.89 -18.16
CA ALA A 344 -9.71 -0.64 -18.90
C ALA A 344 -9.28 -0.79 -20.36
N CYS A 345 -8.23 -1.56 -20.63
CA CYS A 345 -7.84 -1.94 -22.00
C CYS A 345 -8.93 -2.76 -22.72
N GLN A 346 -9.79 -3.47 -21.98
CA GLN A 346 -10.94 -4.21 -22.51
C GLN A 346 -12.22 -3.35 -22.62
N GLY A 347 -12.13 -2.04 -22.37
CA GLY A 347 -13.24 -1.11 -22.55
C GLY A 347 -14.07 -0.82 -21.29
N ALA A 348 -13.61 -1.23 -20.11
CA ALA A 348 -14.33 -1.01 -18.85
C ALA A 348 -13.86 0.25 -18.09
N LEU A 349 -14.76 0.85 -17.32
CA LEU A 349 -14.42 1.92 -16.37
C LEU A 349 -14.05 1.31 -15.02
N CYS A 350 -12.85 1.59 -14.49
CA CYS A 350 -12.45 1.00 -13.20
C CYS A 350 -12.13 2.07 -12.15
N LEU A 351 -12.66 1.94 -10.94
CA LEU A 351 -12.31 2.79 -9.81
C LEU A 351 -11.57 1.98 -8.74
N ARG A 352 -10.36 2.43 -8.39
CA ARG A 352 -9.61 1.94 -7.23
C ARG A 352 -9.61 3.02 -6.16
N LEU A 353 -10.12 2.73 -4.96
CA LEU A 353 -10.21 3.71 -3.88
C LEU A 353 -9.34 3.35 -2.67
N ASP A 354 -8.97 4.37 -1.91
CA ASP A 354 -8.51 4.23 -0.53
C ASP A 354 -9.67 4.51 0.41
N TYR A 355 -9.92 3.64 1.39
CA TYR A 355 -10.89 3.97 2.44
C TYR A 355 -10.41 5.13 3.31
N ARG A 356 -11.33 5.78 4.02
CA ARG A 356 -10.96 6.76 5.05
C ARG A 356 -10.02 6.13 6.08
N GLY A 357 -9.03 6.91 6.51
CA GLY A 357 -7.93 6.45 7.37
C GLY A 357 -6.96 5.49 6.67
N ARG A 358 -7.03 5.33 5.34
CA ARG A 358 -6.14 4.50 4.52
C ARG A 358 -5.62 5.29 3.33
N GLY A 359 -4.48 4.84 2.80
CA GLY A 359 -3.82 5.46 1.64
C GLY A 359 -3.87 6.98 1.65
N GLU A 360 -4.37 7.56 0.56
CA GLU A 360 -4.51 9.01 0.34
C GLU A 360 -5.80 9.62 0.88
N SER A 361 -6.75 8.83 1.34
CA SER A 361 -8.04 9.36 1.84
C SER A 361 -7.89 10.06 3.18
N ASP A 362 -8.84 10.97 3.44
CA ASP A 362 -8.95 11.65 4.73
C ASP A 362 -9.34 10.68 5.85
N GLY A 363 -9.46 11.19 7.07
CA GLY A 363 -9.87 10.43 8.24
C GLY A 363 -8.72 9.74 8.97
N GLU A 364 -9.03 9.34 10.19
CA GLU A 364 -8.08 8.77 11.14
C GLU A 364 -8.02 7.24 11.02
N ILE A 365 -6.82 6.67 11.19
CA ILE A 365 -6.62 5.21 11.15
C ILE A 365 -7.49 4.50 12.18
N ALA A 366 -7.70 5.12 13.35
CA ALA A 366 -8.37 4.56 14.51
C ALA A 366 -9.90 4.48 14.36
N THR A 367 -10.51 5.28 13.48
CA THR A 367 -11.96 5.30 13.24
C THR A 367 -12.38 4.36 12.12
N ALA A 368 -11.43 3.80 11.38
CA ALA A 368 -11.70 2.85 10.31
C ALA A 368 -12.21 1.51 10.84
N GLY A 369 -13.33 1.05 10.30
CA GLY A 369 -13.95 -0.24 10.57
C GLY A 369 -14.72 -0.73 9.35
N ILE A 370 -15.22 -1.98 9.36
CA ILE A 370 -15.93 -2.52 8.19
C ILE A 370 -17.18 -1.69 7.85
N GLY A 371 -17.90 -1.20 8.85
CA GLY A 371 -19.05 -0.32 8.63
C GLY A 371 -18.69 0.97 7.89
N THR A 372 -17.64 1.67 8.35
CA THR A 372 -17.19 2.91 7.70
C THR A 372 -16.62 2.65 6.31
N MET A 373 -15.94 1.52 6.10
CA MET A 373 -15.49 1.10 4.76
C MET A 373 -16.67 0.76 3.83
N ILE A 374 -17.80 0.26 4.34
CA ILE A 374 -19.03 0.07 3.54
C ILE A 374 -19.63 1.43 3.18
N ASP A 375 -19.65 2.40 4.09
CA ASP A 375 -20.08 3.77 3.78
C ASP A 375 -19.21 4.41 2.69
N ASP A 376 -17.89 4.15 2.75
CA ASP A 376 -16.95 4.64 1.74
C ASP A 376 -17.19 4.01 0.37
N ALA A 377 -17.40 2.69 0.33
CA ALA A 377 -17.73 1.97 -0.88
C ALA A 377 -19.11 2.38 -1.43
N ASP A 378 -20.08 2.68 -0.56
CA ASP A 378 -21.40 3.20 -0.94
C ASP A 378 -21.30 4.55 -1.65
N ALA A 379 -20.55 5.49 -1.06
CA ALA A 379 -20.26 6.80 -1.68
C ALA A 379 -19.56 6.63 -3.03
N ALA A 380 -18.59 5.71 -3.13
CA ALA A 380 -17.92 5.41 -4.38
C ALA A 380 -18.85 4.79 -5.44
N VAL A 381 -19.80 3.92 -5.06
CA VAL A 381 -20.80 3.39 -5.99
C VAL A 381 -21.71 4.49 -6.51
N VAL A 382 -22.19 5.39 -5.65
CA VAL A 382 -23.03 6.53 -6.05
C VAL A 382 -22.28 7.41 -7.03
N TRP A 383 -21.06 7.84 -6.67
CA TRP A 383 -20.23 8.68 -7.51
C TRP A 383 -19.88 8.01 -8.85
N LEU A 384 -19.56 6.71 -8.84
CA LEU A 384 -19.20 5.97 -10.06
C LEU A 384 -20.39 5.83 -11.01
N LYS A 385 -21.62 5.68 -10.50
CA LYS A 385 -22.84 5.65 -11.33
C LYS A 385 -23.07 6.96 -12.07
N GLU A 386 -22.66 8.10 -11.50
CA GLU A 386 -22.73 9.41 -12.17
C GLU A 386 -21.76 9.52 -13.35
N GLN A 387 -20.71 8.69 -13.37
CA GLN A 387 -19.72 8.62 -14.46
C GLN A 387 -20.14 7.66 -15.58
N LEU A 388 -21.26 6.95 -15.44
CA LEU A 388 -21.63 5.84 -16.31
C LEU A 388 -22.93 6.13 -17.06
N PRO A 389 -23.09 5.59 -18.29
CA PRO A 389 -24.39 5.51 -18.93
C PRO A 389 -25.40 4.79 -18.01
N PRO A 390 -26.68 5.24 -17.96
CA PRO A 390 -27.71 4.56 -17.17
C PRO A 390 -27.82 3.07 -17.50
N GLY A 391 -27.90 2.23 -16.47
CA GLY A 391 -28.02 0.77 -16.63
C GLY A 391 -26.69 0.04 -16.87
N THR A 392 -25.56 0.74 -16.90
CA THR A 392 -24.24 0.08 -17.03
C THR A 392 -23.99 -0.87 -15.84
N PRO A 393 -23.71 -2.16 -16.08
CA PRO A 393 -23.38 -3.11 -15.02
C PRO A 393 -22.17 -2.68 -14.21
N LEU A 394 -22.26 -2.86 -12.88
CA LEU A 394 -21.17 -2.65 -11.94
C LEU A 394 -20.81 -3.96 -11.25
N THR A 395 -19.52 -4.31 -11.31
CA THR A 395 -18.93 -5.47 -10.64
C THR A 395 -18.01 -5.01 -9.51
N LEU A 396 -18.14 -5.61 -8.33
CA LEU A 396 -17.19 -5.36 -7.22
C LEU A 396 -16.09 -6.42 -7.22
N ILE A 397 -14.83 -5.98 -7.21
CA ILE A 397 -13.65 -6.85 -7.04
C ILE A 397 -13.03 -6.54 -5.69
N ALA A 398 -12.91 -7.54 -4.83
CA ALA A 398 -12.49 -7.32 -3.44
C ALA A 398 -11.52 -8.39 -2.95
N ILE A 399 -10.72 -8.04 -1.93
CA ILE A 399 -9.77 -8.96 -1.30
C ILE A 399 -9.86 -8.94 0.23
N CYS A 400 -9.66 -10.09 0.87
CA CYS A 400 -9.56 -10.21 2.34
C CYS A 400 -10.82 -9.65 3.03
N SER A 401 -10.68 -8.68 3.94
CA SER A 401 -11.77 -8.00 4.62
C SER A 401 -12.57 -7.08 3.69
N GLY A 402 -11.99 -6.64 2.57
CA GLY A 402 -12.69 -5.94 1.51
C GLY A 402 -13.84 -6.76 0.93
N CYS A 403 -13.79 -8.09 1.02
CA CYS A 403 -14.90 -8.95 0.61
C CYS A 403 -16.13 -8.75 1.49
N LYS A 404 -15.96 -8.43 2.78
CA LYS A 404 -17.07 -8.07 3.66
C LYS A 404 -17.66 -6.72 3.28
N VAL A 405 -16.80 -5.78 2.89
CA VAL A 405 -17.20 -4.48 2.37
C VAL A 405 -18.04 -4.68 1.10
N ALA A 406 -17.55 -5.47 0.14
CA ALA A 406 -18.27 -5.79 -1.08
C ALA A 406 -19.64 -6.44 -0.83
N ILE A 407 -19.69 -7.41 0.10
CA ILE A 407 -20.94 -8.04 0.54
C ILE A 407 -21.90 -6.99 1.11
N GLY A 408 -21.42 -6.15 2.04
CA GLY A 408 -22.23 -5.10 2.66
C GLY A 408 -22.73 -4.07 1.65
N THR A 409 -21.88 -3.61 0.74
CA THR A 409 -22.23 -2.67 -0.33
C THR A 409 -23.28 -3.28 -1.27
N ALA A 410 -23.17 -4.55 -1.63
CA ALA A 410 -24.16 -5.23 -2.46
C ALA A 410 -25.55 -5.31 -1.80
N THR A 411 -25.62 -5.33 -0.46
CA THR A 411 -26.93 -5.26 0.24
C THR A 411 -27.59 -3.88 0.14
N ARG A 412 -26.80 -2.81 -0.03
CA ARG A 412 -27.29 -1.42 -0.23
C ARG A 412 -27.57 -1.10 -1.70
N HIS A 413 -26.94 -1.83 -2.63
CA HIS A 413 -27.09 -1.65 -4.07
C HIS A 413 -27.51 -2.96 -4.77
N PRO A 414 -28.82 -3.31 -4.76
CA PRO A 414 -29.31 -4.57 -5.33
C PRO A 414 -29.05 -4.75 -6.84
N ALA A 415 -28.74 -3.67 -7.56
CA ALA A 415 -28.40 -3.70 -8.98
C ALA A 415 -26.98 -4.25 -9.27
N ILE A 416 -26.13 -4.41 -8.25
CA ILE A 416 -24.81 -5.04 -8.39
C ILE A 416 -25.02 -6.53 -8.59
N GLY A 417 -24.85 -7.01 -9.83
CA GLY A 417 -25.12 -8.41 -10.19
C GLY A 417 -23.93 -9.36 -10.04
N ARG A 418 -22.71 -8.84 -9.86
CA ARG A 418 -21.48 -9.66 -9.83
C ARG A 418 -20.53 -9.22 -8.71
N LEU A 419 -20.02 -10.22 -7.98
CA LEU A 419 -18.96 -10.05 -6.98
C LEU A 419 -17.78 -10.98 -7.29
N VAL A 420 -16.57 -10.45 -7.32
CA VAL A 420 -15.32 -11.22 -7.36
C VAL A 420 -14.62 -11.06 -6.03
N LEU A 421 -14.53 -12.15 -5.26
CA LEU A 421 -14.07 -12.14 -3.87
C LEU A 421 -12.80 -12.99 -3.74
N TRP A 422 -11.66 -12.34 -3.62
CA TRP A 422 -10.36 -12.97 -3.45
C TRP A 422 -10.03 -13.16 -1.97
N SER A 423 -9.72 -14.39 -1.54
CA SER A 423 -9.37 -14.74 -0.17
C SER A 423 -10.38 -14.19 0.86
N ALA A 424 -11.67 -14.36 0.59
CA ALA A 424 -12.74 -13.74 1.37
C ALA A 424 -12.75 -14.24 2.82
N GLU A 425 -12.60 -13.32 3.77
CA GLU A 425 -12.71 -13.63 5.19
C GLU A 425 -14.16 -13.92 5.60
N VAL A 426 -14.35 -14.82 6.56
CA VAL A 426 -15.66 -15.06 7.17
C VAL A 426 -16.10 -13.88 8.03
N MET A 427 -17.35 -13.45 7.84
CA MET A 427 -18.00 -12.39 8.63
C MET A 427 -19.11 -12.94 9.55
N GLY A 428 -19.49 -12.18 10.57
CA GLY A 428 -20.67 -12.47 11.41
C GLY A 428 -20.65 -13.87 12.02
N SER A 429 -21.79 -14.55 11.94
CA SER A 429 -22.08 -15.90 12.43
C SER A 429 -21.51 -17.01 11.55
N LEU A 430 -20.88 -16.68 10.41
CA LEU A 430 -20.10 -17.65 9.64
C LEU A 430 -18.78 -18.00 10.33
N ARG A 431 -18.33 -17.18 11.28
CA ARG A 431 -17.16 -17.47 12.13
C ARG A 431 -17.47 -18.64 13.06
N ALA A 432 -16.69 -19.72 12.96
CA ALA A 432 -16.80 -20.84 13.89
C ALA A 432 -16.52 -20.38 15.35
N PRO A 433 -17.24 -20.88 16.36
CA PRO A 433 -16.93 -20.61 17.76
C PRO A 433 -15.44 -20.91 18.05
N GLY A 434 -14.70 -19.94 18.60
CA GLY A 434 -13.28 -20.10 18.92
C GLY A 434 -12.28 -19.83 17.78
N THR A 435 -12.67 -19.17 16.68
CA THR A 435 -11.74 -18.75 15.61
C THR A 435 -10.60 -17.87 16.14
N ASN A 436 -10.90 -16.94 17.05
CA ASN A 436 -9.87 -16.12 17.71
C ASN A 436 -8.91 -16.98 18.54
N LEU A 437 -9.41 -17.99 19.26
CA LEU A 437 -8.58 -18.90 20.05
C LEU A 437 -7.69 -19.77 19.16
N ARG A 438 -8.18 -20.24 18.00
CA ARG A 438 -7.39 -21.02 17.02
C ARG A 438 -6.37 -20.16 16.27
N LYS A 439 -6.72 -18.92 15.88
CA LYS A 439 -5.77 -17.96 15.28
C LYS A 439 -4.66 -17.60 16.27
N THR A 440 -5.02 -17.35 17.54
CA THR A 440 -4.06 -17.14 18.64
C THR A 440 -3.20 -18.38 18.90
N LEU A 441 -3.78 -19.58 18.95
CA LEU A 441 -3.04 -20.84 19.13
C LEU A 441 -2.16 -21.19 17.92
N GLY A 442 -2.58 -20.84 16.70
CA GLY A 442 -1.80 -20.99 15.47
C GLY A 442 -0.61 -20.04 15.42
N ALA A 443 -0.82 -18.77 15.76
CA ALA A 443 0.24 -17.78 15.95
C ALA A 443 1.20 -18.20 17.08
N LEU A 444 0.68 -18.72 18.20
CA LEU A 444 1.47 -19.26 19.31
C LEU A 444 2.25 -20.52 18.93
N ARG A 445 1.70 -21.42 18.09
CA ARG A 445 2.43 -22.61 17.58
C ARG A 445 3.52 -22.23 16.57
N ALA A 446 3.24 -21.28 15.68
CA ALA A 446 4.24 -20.71 14.77
C ALA A 446 5.36 -20.01 15.56
N TYR A 447 5.01 -19.37 16.68
CA TYR A 447 5.95 -18.75 17.60
C TYR A 447 6.72 -19.78 18.45
N ALA A 448 6.08 -20.86 18.92
CA ALA A 448 6.71 -21.96 19.64
C ALA A 448 7.74 -22.70 18.76
N LYS A 449 7.44 -22.88 17.46
CA LYS A 449 8.43 -23.35 16.48
C LYS A 449 9.62 -22.38 16.33
N LYS A 450 9.40 -21.06 16.42
CA LYS A 450 10.48 -20.05 16.42
C LYS A 450 11.28 -20.03 17.73
N LEU A 451 10.67 -20.37 18.87
CA LEU A 451 11.35 -20.55 20.15
C LEU A 451 12.19 -21.83 20.20
N LEU A 452 11.91 -22.85 19.38
CA LEU A 452 12.75 -24.06 19.28
C LEU A 452 14.06 -23.84 18.50
N LEU A 453 14.27 -22.67 17.91
CA LEU A 453 15.52 -22.32 17.21
C LEU A 453 16.56 -21.77 18.20
N ARG A 454 17.74 -22.40 18.27
CA ARG A 454 18.88 -21.98 19.13
C ARG A 454 19.27 -20.50 18.99
N GLN A 455 19.04 -19.89 17.82
CA GLN A 455 19.31 -18.47 17.57
C GLN A 455 18.35 -17.51 18.29
N THR A 456 17.13 -17.95 18.60
CA THR A 456 16.12 -17.16 19.34
C THR A 456 16.48 -17.07 20.82
N TRP A 457 17.00 -18.15 21.40
CA TRP A 457 17.52 -18.16 22.78
C TRP A 457 18.75 -17.27 22.95
N LYS A 458 19.67 -17.26 21.96
CA LYS A 458 20.82 -16.33 21.96
C LYS A 458 20.39 -14.85 21.94
N LYS A 459 19.24 -14.53 21.32
CA LYS A 459 18.64 -13.17 21.34
C LYS A 459 17.89 -12.89 22.65
N LEU A 460 17.22 -13.87 23.24
CA LEU A 460 16.53 -13.74 24.54
C LEU A 460 17.50 -13.42 25.70
N PHE A 461 18.66 -14.11 25.76
CA PHE A 461 19.67 -13.89 26.81
C PHE A 461 20.49 -12.60 26.66
N THR A 462 20.29 -11.83 25.58
CA THR A 462 20.95 -10.52 25.36
C THR A 462 20.05 -9.31 25.65
N GLY A 463 18.83 -9.53 26.17
CA GLY A 463 17.90 -8.44 26.50
C GLY A 463 17.31 -7.70 25.29
N ARG A 464 17.48 -8.22 24.07
CA ARG A 464 17.10 -7.55 22.80
C ARG A 464 15.70 -7.89 22.27
N VAL A 465 14.82 -8.48 23.08
CA VAL A 465 13.42 -8.75 22.69
C VAL A 465 12.47 -8.33 23.79
N GLN A 466 11.60 -7.35 23.50
CA GLN A 466 10.45 -7.03 24.34
C GLN A 466 9.33 -8.03 24.07
N THR A 467 9.10 -8.94 25.01
CA THR A 467 8.00 -9.92 24.97
C THR A 467 6.62 -9.24 24.97
N GLY A 468 6.52 -8.00 25.45
CA GLY A 468 5.26 -7.22 25.49
C GLY A 468 4.82 -6.56 24.18
N MET A 469 5.75 -6.24 23.26
CA MET A 469 5.38 -5.65 21.95
C MET A 469 4.95 -6.70 20.92
N VAL A 470 5.46 -7.93 21.04
CA VAL A 470 5.08 -9.07 20.20
C VAL A 470 3.59 -9.41 20.41
N GLY A 471 3.10 -9.30 21.66
CA GLY A 471 1.68 -9.46 21.97
C GLY A 471 0.77 -8.36 21.40
N LYS A 472 1.27 -7.14 21.16
CA LYS A 472 0.47 -6.04 20.59
C LYS A 472 0.52 -5.97 19.06
N ALA A 473 1.66 -6.31 18.45
CA ALA A 473 1.80 -6.38 16.99
C ALA A 473 1.09 -7.60 16.37
N LEU A 474 0.93 -8.69 17.15
CA LEU A 474 0.14 -9.88 16.76
C LEU A 474 -1.34 -9.78 17.12
N VAL A 475 -1.79 -8.68 17.72
CA VAL A 475 -3.18 -8.48 18.21
C VAL A 475 -3.75 -7.16 17.70
N ARG A 476 -3.63 -6.91 16.39
CA ARG A 476 -4.61 -6.13 15.64
C ARG A 476 -5.10 -6.92 14.43
N HIS A 477 -5.48 -8.17 14.69
CA HIS A 477 -6.64 -8.71 13.99
C HIS A 477 -7.82 -7.78 14.26
N GLU A 478 -8.79 -7.74 13.36
CA GLU A 478 -10.08 -7.06 13.60
C GLU A 478 -10.69 -7.59 14.91
N THR A 479 -10.38 -6.95 16.03
CA THR A 479 -10.95 -7.21 17.33
C THR A 479 -12.31 -6.54 17.31
N ARG A 480 -13.30 -7.26 16.81
CA ARG A 480 -14.65 -6.72 16.69
C ARG A 480 -15.28 -6.50 18.06
N SER A 481 -15.92 -5.36 18.26
CA SER A 481 -16.83 -5.14 19.37
C SER A 481 -18.07 -6.03 19.23
N ALA A 482 -18.86 -6.14 20.30
CA ALA A 482 -20.13 -6.86 20.24
C ALA A 482 -21.11 -6.20 19.26
N ASP A 483 -21.05 -4.87 19.11
CA ASP A 483 -21.87 -4.12 18.17
C ASP A 483 -21.46 -4.38 16.72
N GLU A 484 -20.16 -4.43 16.45
CA GLU A 484 -19.64 -4.79 15.12
C GLU A 484 -20.02 -6.23 14.74
N ALA A 485 -19.97 -7.17 15.69
CA ALA A 485 -20.44 -8.53 15.46
C ALA A 485 -21.93 -8.57 15.08
N ARG A 486 -22.79 -7.86 15.83
CA ARG A 486 -24.22 -7.74 15.53
C ARG A 486 -24.47 -7.06 14.18
N ALA A 487 -23.67 -6.05 13.83
CA ALA A 487 -23.78 -5.36 12.55
C ALA A 487 -23.42 -6.30 11.38
N GLU A 488 -22.33 -7.06 11.49
CA GLU A 488 -21.98 -8.08 10.50
C GLU A 488 -23.08 -9.14 10.33
N ASP A 489 -23.73 -9.56 11.42
CA ASP A 489 -24.83 -10.53 11.35
C ASP A 489 -26.07 -9.97 10.63
N ARG A 490 -26.42 -8.70 10.88
CA ARG A 490 -27.50 -8.04 10.12
C ARG A 490 -27.17 -7.94 8.62
N LEU A 491 -25.91 -7.64 8.28
CA LEU A 491 -25.45 -7.62 6.89
C LEU A 491 -25.55 -9.00 6.25
N LEU A 492 -25.16 -10.06 6.95
CA LEU A 492 -25.32 -11.43 6.47
C LEU A 492 -26.79 -11.82 6.29
N GLU A 493 -27.68 -11.40 7.18
CA GLU A 493 -29.09 -11.69 7.00
C GLU A 493 -29.65 -10.99 5.74
N ALA A 494 -29.28 -9.72 5.54
CA ALA A 494 -29.64 -8.96 4.34
C ALA A 494 -29.07 -9.60 3.06
N PHE A 495 -27.79 -9.99 3.10
CA PHE A 495 -27.10 -10.62 1.98
C PHE A 495 -27.72 -11.95 1.54
N GLY A 496 -28.49 -12.61 2.42
CA GLY A 496 -29.21 -13.84 2.08
C GLY A 496 -30.28 -13.64 1.01
N ARG A 497 -30.59 -12.38 0.66
CA ARG A 497 -31.51 -11.98 -0.42
C ARG A 497 -30.79 -11.67 -1.74
N TYR A 498 -29.46 -11.64 -1.77
CA TYR A 498 -28.66 -11.35 -2.96
C TYR A 498 -28.99 -12.34 -4.10
N LYS A 499 -29.18 -11.81 -5.31
CA LYS A 499 -29.58 -12.60 -6.51
C LYS A 499 -28.53 -12.64 -7.60
N GLY A 500 -27.43 -11.91 -7.43
CA GLY A 500 -26.33 -11.96 -8.37
C GLY A 500 -25.45 -13.20 -8.21
N SER A 501 -24.37 -13.22 -8.97
CA SER A 501 -23.38 -14.30 -9.01
C SER A 501 -22.08 -13.90 -8.32
N ILE A 502 -21.43 -14.87 -7.66
CA ILE A 502 -20.20 -14.65 -6.90
C ILE A 502 -19.08 -15.57 -7.40
N ARG A 503 -17.91 -15.00 -7.65
CA ARG A 503 -16.67 -15.75 -7.90
C ARG A 503 -15.77 -15.65 -6.67
N PHE A 504 -15.65 -16.76 -5.94
CA PHE A 504 -14.66 -16.90 -4.87
C PHE A 504 -13.37 -17.49 -5.43
N ILE A 505 -12.24 -16.87 -5.13
CA ILE A 505 -10.91 -17.43 -5.42
C ILE A 505 -10.10 -17.38 -4.13
N TYR A 506 -9.51 -18.49 -3.72
CA TYR A 506 -8.71 -18.60 -2.50
C TYR A 506 -7.28 -19.05 -2.79
N GLY A 507 -6.33 -18.63 -1.96
CA GLY A 507 -4.98 -19.20 -1.96
C GLY A 507 -4.92 -20.56 -1.26
N GLY A 508 -4.28 -21.56 -1.86
CA GLY A 508 -4.21 -22.92 -1.32
C GLY A 508 -3.36 -23.05 -0.04
N SER A 509 -2.44 -22.12 0.20
CA SER A 509 -1.63 -22.03 1.43
C SER A 509 -2.13 -20.95 2.39
N ASP A 510 -3.28 -20.34 2.11
CA ASP A 510 -3.95 -19.47 3.07
C ASP A 510 -4.56 -20.31 4.21
N PRO A 511 -4.12 -20.12 5.48
CA PRO A 511 -4.61 -20.91 6.60
C PRO A 511 -6.12 -20.74 6.85
N ASP A 512 -6.72 -19.63 6.41
CA ASP A 512 -8.14 -19.35 6.61
C ASP A 512 -9.01 -19.83 5.42
N ALA A 513 -8.41 -20.10 4.25
CA ALA A 513 -9.13 -20.37 3.01
C ALA A 513 -10.09 -21.55 3.10
N ALA A 514 -9.63 -22.72 3.58
CA ALA A 514 -10.47 -23.92 3.62
C ALA A 514 -11.71 -23.72 4.52
N THR A 515 -11.53 -23.08 5.68
CA THR A 515 -12.63 -22.81 6.61
C THR A 515 -13.59 -21.78 6.02
N ALA A 516 -13.06 -20.71 5.42
CA ALA A 516 -13.88 -19.67 4.82
C ALA A 516 -14.67 -20.16 3.61
N ALA A 517 -14.01 -20.89 2.71
CA ALA A 517 -14.60 -21.53 1.55
C ALA A 517 -15.78 -22.44 1.95
N ALA A 518 -15.59 -23.29 2.96
CA ALA A 518 -16.64 -24.17 3.45
C ALA A 518 -17.84 -23.39 4.04
N ALA A 519 -17.57 -22.32 4.78
CA ALA A 519 -18.61 -21.48 5.37
C ALA A 519 -19.45 -20.77 4.31
N TYR A 520 -18.80 -20.09 3.35
CA TYR A 520 -19.50 -19.40 2.26
C TYR A 520 -20.22 -20.38 1.32
N ARG A 521 -19.66 -21.56 1.05
CA ARG A 521 -20.34 -22.62 0.29
C ARG A 521 -21.67 -23.01 0.93
N ARG A 522 -21.66 -23.28 2.25
CA ARG A 522 -22.88 -23.64 2.99
C ARG A 522 -23.89 -22.51 2.99
N TYR A 523 -23.43 -21.29 3.21
CA TYR A 523 -24.27 -20.10 3.22
C TYR A 523 -24.93 -19.86 1.85
N CYS A 524 -24.16 -19.83 0.77
CA CYS A 524 -24.69 -19.59 -0.58
C CYS A 524 -25.70 -20.68 -0.99
N ARG A 525 -25.43 -21.96 -0.69
CA ARG A 525 -26.39 -23.06 -0.93
C ARG A 525 -27.70 -22.87 -0.16
N ARG A 526 -27.62 -22.51 1.13
CA ARG A 526 -28.81 -22.26 1.97
C ARG A 526 -29.69 -21.15 1.42
N HIS A 527 -29.07 -20.10 0.90
CA HIS A 527 -29.76 -18.90 0.41
C HIS A 527 -30.02 -18.90 -1.11
N ARG A 528 -29.64 -19.97 -1.82
CA ARG A 528 -29.74 -20.12 -3.28
C ARG A 528 -29.05 -18.97 -4.03
N ILE A 529 -27.87 -18.58 -3.57
CA ILE A 529 -27.01 -17.58 -4.22
C ILE A 529 -26.13 -18.30 -5.25
N GLY A 530 -26.05 -17.78 -6.47
CA GLY A 530 -25.16 -18.30 -7.51
C GLY A 530 -23.70 -18.05 -7.14
N PHE A 531 -22.87 -19.10 -7.15
CA PHE A 531 -21.45 -18.96 -6.84
C PHE A 531 -20.57 -19.98 -7.55
N VAL A 532 -19.33 -19.58 -7.81
CA VAL A 532 -18.23 -20.48 -8.20
C VAL A 532 -17.09 -20.29 -7.21
N LEU A 533 -16.41 -21.37 -6.84
CA LEU A 533 -15.34 -21.36 -5.85
C LEU A 533 -14.10 -22.08 -6.39
N ASP A 534 -12.99 -21.36 -6.39
CA ASP A 534 -11.70 -21.85 -6.87
C ASP A 534 -10.61 -21.69 -5.82
N VAL A 535 -9.58 -22.51 -5.96
CA VAL A 535 -8.36 -22.44 -5.17
C VAL A 535 -7.17 -22.39 -6.12
N ILE A 536 -6.27 -21.44 -5.91
CA ILE A 536 -4.96 -21.38 -6.58
C ILE A 536 -3.97 -22.13 -5.70
N PRO A 537 -3.42 -23.28 -6.15
CA PRO A 537 -2.50 -24.07 -5.35
C PRO A 537 -1.31 -23.27 -4.85
N HIS A 538 -0.95 -23.49 -3.58
CA HIS A 538 0.19 -22.88 -2.90
C HIS A 538 0.18 -21.36 -2.69
N ALA A 539 -0.74 -20.63 -3.33
CA ALA A 539 -0.85 -19.19 -3.12
C ALA A 539 -1.20 -18.88 -1.66
N GLY A 540 -0.54 -17.86 -1.11
CA GLY A 540 -0.88 -17.31 0.21
C GLY A 540 -2.11 -16.39 0.17
N HIS A 541 -2.53 -15.88 1.32
CA HIS A 541 -3.73 -15.05 1.48
C HIS A 541 -3.78 -13.84 0.53
N SER A 542 -2.64 -13.18 0.30
CA SER A 542 -2.52 -12.02 -0.59
C SER A 542 -1.90 -12.34 -1.95
N TYR A 543 -1.75 -13.63 -2.32
CA TYR A 543 -1.16 -14.08 -3.59
C TYR A 543 0.26 -13.55 -3.85
N TYR A 544 1.13 -13.57 -2.84
CA TYR A 544 2.52 -13.07 -2.92
C TYR A 544 3.36 -13.81 -3.97
N GLY A 545 3.31 -13.34 -5.21
CA GLY A 545 4.13 -13.86 -6.30
C GLY A 545 3.51 -13.54 -7.66
N ALA A 546 4.36 -13.21 -8.64
CA ALA A 546 3.95 -12.83 -9.98
C ALA A 546 3.12 -13.94 -10.67
N GLY A 547 3.50 -15.21 -10.49
CA GLY A 547 2.78 -16.35 -11.04
C GLY A 547 1.35 -16.47 -10.49
N TRP A 548 1.20 -16.44 -9.17
CA TRP A 548 -0.12 -16.50 -8.53
C TRP A 548 -0.97 -15.27 -8.82
N ARG A 549 -0.36 -14.08 -8.89
CA ARG A 549 -1.05 -12.85 -9.28
C ARG A 549 -1.62 -12.96 -10.69
N ASN A 550 -0.80 -13.41 -11.65
CA ASN A 550 -1.24 -13.58 -13.04
C ASN A 550 -2.37 -14.60 -13.14
N GLU A 551 -2.23 -15.76 -12.48
CA GLU A 551 -3.27 -16.79 -12.46
C GLU A 551 -4.58 -16.29 -11.84
N LEU A 552 -4.51 -15.48 -10.76
CA LEU A 552 -5.68 -14.85 -10.15
C LEU A 552 -6.40 -13.91 -11.11
N MET A 553 -5.65 -13.06 -11.81
CA MET A 553 -6.20 -12.13 -12.80
C MET A 553 -6.81 -12.90 -13.98
N GLU A 554 -6.12 -13.91 -14.52
CA GLU A 554 -6.61 -14.73 -15.64
C GLU A 554 -7.89 -15.48 -15.29
N ARG A 555 -7.93 -16.15 -14.12
CA ARG A 555 -9.15 -16.84 -13.64
C ARG A 555 -10.30 -15.86 -13.38
N THR A 556 -10.01 -14.62 -13.02
CA THR A 556 -11.02 -13.57 -12.85
C THR A 556 -11.55 -13.10 -14.22
N LEU A 557 -10.66 -12.76 -15.15
CA LEU A 557 -11.02 -12.31 -16.50
C LEU A 557 -11.81 -13.39 -17.26
N ALA A 558 -11.40 -14.66 -17.17
CA ALA A 558 -12.10 -15.76 -17.80
C ALA A 558 -13.55 -15.90 -17.32
N TRP A 559 -13.80 -15.70 -16.02
CA TRP A 559 -15.15 -15.73 -15.46
C TRP A 559 -15.97 -14.50 -15.87
N LEU A 560 -15.36 -13.32 -15.88
CA LEU A 560 -16.04 -12.09 -16.33
C LEU A 560 -16.46 -12.14 -17.80
N ALA A 561 -15.67 -12.81 -18.64
CA ALA A 561 -15.94 -13.00 -20.06
C ALA A 561 -16.99 -14.10 -20.34
N SER A 562 -17.22 -15.03 -19.41
CA SER A 562 -18.22 -16.08 -19.61
C SER A 562 -19.64 -15.52 -19.47
N SER A 563 -20.44 -15.64 -20.52
CA SER A 563 -21.83 -15.17 -20.62
C SER A 563 -22.84 -15.93 -19.74
N ASP A 564 -22.37 -16.80 -18.83
CA ASP A 564 -23.24 -17.68 -18.06
C ASP A 564 -23.87 -16.94 -16.87
N GLU A 565 -24.97 -16.25 -17.16
CA GLU A 565 -25.99 -15.88 -16.16
C GLU A 565 -26.65 -17.13 -15.51
N SER A 566 -26.35 -18.35 -15.98
CA SER A 566 -26.79 -19.61 -15.38
C SER A 566 -25.63 -20.47 -14.87
N ALA A 567 -24.84 -19.97 -13.92
CA ALA A 567 -23.95 -20.85 -13.16
C ALA A 567 -24.78 -21.75 -12.22
N ALA A 568 -25.27 -22.87 -12.74
CA ALA A 568 -25.47 -24.06 -11.92
C ALA A 568 -24.17 -24.33 -11.14
N PRO A 569 -24.21 -24.88 -9.91
CA PRO A 569 -23.02 -25.09 -9.11
C PRO A 569 -22.10 -26.13 -9.77
N VAL A 570 -21.17 -25.70 -10.62
CA VAL A 570 -20.18 -26.55 -11.27
C VAL A 570 -18.91 -26.54 -10.42
N GLU A 571 -18.70 -27.65 -9.71
CA GLU A 571 -17.49 -27.94 -8.95
C GLU A 571 -16.39 -28.39 -9.92
N ARG A 572 -15.42 -27.53 -10.23
CA ARG A 572 -14.16 -27.96 -10.86
C ARG A 572 -13.12 -28.18 -9.76
N MET A 573 -13.06 -29.41 -9.25
CA MET A 573 -11.89 -29.89 -8.52
C MET A 573 -10.83 -30.31 -9.54
N SER A 574 -9.78 -29.51 -9.74
CA SER A 574 -8.55 -30.03 -10.36
C SER A 574 -7.90 -31.00 -9.36
N LYS A 575 -7.74 -32.26 -9.76
CA LYS A 575 -6.94 -33.25 -9.03
C LYS A 575 -5.47 -32.85 -8.95
#